data_AF-J9G5K4-F1
#
_entry.id   AF-J9G5K4-F1
#
_cell.length_a   1.000
_cell.length_b   1.000
_cell.length_c   1.000
_cell.angle_alpha   90.00
_cell.angle_beta   90.00
_cell.angle_gamma   90.00
#
_symmetry.space_group_name_H-M   'P 1'
#
loop_
_entity.id
_entity.type
_entity.pdbx_description
1 polymer ?
#
loop_
_entity_poly.entity_id
_entity_poly.type
_entity_poly.pdbx_seq_one_letter_code
_entity_poly.pdbx_strand_id
1 'polypeptide(L)' 'MEFAVVRNNYYKMSIKSVKEIGEHKPVNPDPTVPDATDKGYLDVKVKVLPWTVRDNKIDF' A
#
# COMPACT_ATOMS: atom_id res chain seq x y z
N MET A 1 3.70 -8.46 -14.30
CA MET A 1 2.54 -8.00 -13.51
C MET A 1 3.11 -7.21 -12.35
N GLU A 2 3.17 -5.88 -12.49
CA GLU A 2 3.90 -4.99 -11.59
C GLU A 2 3.12 -4.64 -10.32
N PHE A 3 1.78 -4.69 -10.38
CA PHE A 3 0.87 -4.41 -9.27
C PHE A 3 -0.07 -5.60 -9.04
N ALA A 4 -0.08 -6.13 -7.81
CA ALA A 4 -1.01 -7.19 -7.40
C ALA A 4 -1.13 -7.24 -5.87
N VAL A 5 -2.32 -7.61 -5.39
CA VAL A 5 -2.55 -7.98 -3.98
C VAL A 5 -2.69 -9.49 -3.91
N VAL A 6 -1.89 -10.12 -3.07
CA VAL A 6 -1.80 -11.58 -2.91
C VAL A 6 -2.20 -11.94 -1.49
N ARG A 7 -3.00 -13.01 -1.35
CA ARG A 7 -3.44 -13.53 -0.06
C ARG A 7 -2.26 -13.81 0.89
N ASN A 8 -2.50 -13.67 2.20
CA ASN A 8 -1.53 -13.97 3.26
C ASN A 8 -0.25 -13.09 3.23
N ASN A 9 -0.35 -11.86 2.77
CA ASN A 9 0.72 -10.86 2.83
C ASN A 9 0.27 -9.62 3.58
N TYR A 10 1.16 -9.03 4.38
CA TYR A 10 0.97 -7.74 5.01
C TYR A 10 1.68 -6.64 4.21
N TYR A 11 0.91 -5.67 3.73
CA TYR A 11 1.43 -4.54 2.95
C TYR A 11 1.64 -3.34 3.88
N LYS A 12 2.89 -3.11 4.28
CA LYS A 12 3.26 -1.96 5.10
C LYS A 12 3.58 -0.77 4.21
N MET A 13 2.75 0.26 4.28
CA MET A 13 2.98 1.53 3.59
C MET A 13 3.45 2.58 4.58
N SER A 14 4.49 3.34 4.22
CA SER A 14 5.03 4.43 5.03
C SER A 14 5.13 5.69 4.18
N ILE A 15 4.44 6.74 4.59
CA ILE A 15 4.52 8.05 3.95
C ILE A 15 5.80 8.72 4.42
N LYS A 16 6.63 9.17 3.47
CA LYS A 16 7.86 9.90 3.72
C LYS A 16 7.66 11.41 3.58
N SER A 17 6.89 11.84 2.60
CA SER A 17 6.49 13.24 2.44
C SER A 17 5.18 13.39 1.67
N VAL A 18 4.51 14.52 1.91
CA VAL A 18 3.37 14.99 1.14
C VAL A 18 3.87 16.14 0.27
N LYS A 19 3.77 16.00 -1.06
CA LYS A 19 4.34 16.95 -2.02
C LYS A 19 3.34 18.02 -2.45
N GLU A 20 2.07 17.66 -2.52
CA GLU A 20 1.00 18.50 -3.07
C GLU A 20 -0.31 18.30 -2.29
N ILE A 21 -1.24 19.27 -2.37
CA ILE A 21 -2.58 19.13 -1.82
C ILE A 21 -3.36 18.14 -2.70
N GLY A 22 -3.91 17.10 -2.07
CA GLY A 22 -4.72 16.09 -2.76
C GLY A 22 -6.16 16.56 -3.03
N GLU A 23 -6.94 15.68 -3.64
CA GLU A 23 -8.36 15.90 -3.88
C GLU A 23 -9.17 15.86 -2.57
N HIS A 24 -10.23 16.67 -2.49
CA HIS A 24 -11.12 16.72 -1.32
C HIS A 24 -12.01 15.47 -1.19
N LYS A 25 -12.10 14.66 -2.24
CA LYS A 25 -12.94 13.46 -2.32
C LYS A 25 -12.16 12.34 -3.01
N PRO A 26 -12.36 11.08 -2.60
CA PRO A 26 -11.86 9.95 -3.37
C PRO A 26 -12.56 9.94 -4.73
N VAL A 27 -11.76 9.95 -5.80
CA VAL A 27 -12.23 9.89 -7.19
C VAL A 27 -12.11 8.45 -7.66
N ASN A 28 -13.09 7.96 -8.42
CA ASN A 28 -12.95 6.65 -9.06
C ASN A 28 -11.90 6.77 -10.18
N PRO A 29 -10.86 5.92 -10.18
CA PRO A 29 -9.87 5.93 -11.25
C PRO A 29 -10.52 5.47 -12.57
N ASP A 30 -10.12 6.10 -13.67
CA ASP A 30 -10.47 5.66 -15.02
C ASP A 30 -9.64 4.39 -15.34
N PRO A 31 -10.26 3.24 -15.66
CA PRO A 31 -9.56 1.99 -15.91
C PRO A 31 -8.68 2.01 -17.17
N THR A 32 -8.79 3.04 -18.01
CA THR A 32 -7.96 3.21 -19.22
C THR A 32 -6.64 3.92 -18.93
N VAL A 33 -6.51 4.57 -17.77
CA VAL A 33 -5.29 5.28 -17.35
C VAL A 33 -4.34 4.28 -16.69
N PRO A 34 -3.05 4.24 -17.09
CA PRO A 34 -2.08 3.34 -16.48
C PRO A 34 -1.83 3.68 -15.00
N ASP A 35 -1.61 2.65 -14.18
CA ASP A 35 -1.38 2.77 -12.73
C ASP A 35 -0.05 3.49 -12.39
N ALA A 36 0.93 3.42 -13.29
CA ALA A 36 2.23 4.07 -13.10
C ALA A 36 2.18 5.51 -13.60
N THR A 37 2.53 6.45 -12.72
CA THR A 37 2.65 7.88 -13.04
C THR A 37 4.02 8.39 -12.59
N ASP A 38 4.60 9.30 -13.37
CA ASP A 38 5.89 9.94 -13.05
C ASP A 38 5.80 10.91 -11.86
N LYS A 39 4.60 11.32 -11.45
CA LYS A 39 4.37 12.30 -10.38
C LYS A 39 3.24 11.86 -9.44
N GLY A 40 3.62 11.50 -8.22
CA GLY A 40 2.68 11.23 -7.12
C GLY A 40 2.61 12.37 -6.11
N TYR A 41 1.42 12.59 -5.56
CA TYR A 41 1.16 13.50 -4.44
C TYR A 41 1.93 13.13 -3.17
N LEU A 42 2.25 11.85 -3.00
CA LEU A 42 2.88 11.28 -1.82
C LEU A 42 4.18 10.57 -2.21
N ASP A 43 5.24 10.76 -1.41
CA ASP A 43 6.40 9.86 -1.41
C ASP A 43 6.10 8.71 -0.44
N VAL A 44 5.82 7.52 -0.96
CA VAL A 44 5.42 6.35 -0.16
C VAL A 44 6.41 5.21 -0.37
N LYS A 45 6.84 4.61 0.75
CA LYS A 45 7.61 3.36 0.73
C LYS A 45 6.68 2.20 1.07
N VAL A 46 6.55 1.26 0.14
CA VAL A 46 5.78 0.02 0.34
C VAL A 46 6.74 -1.12 0.66
N LYS A 47 6.43 -1.90 1.71
CA LYS A 47 7.11 -3.14 2.05
C LYS A 47 6.08 -4.26 2.14
N VAL A 48 6.36 -5.38 1.46
CA VAL A 48 5.56 -6.61 1.59
C VAL A 48 6.23 -7.47 2.66
N LEU A 49 5.48 -7.82 3.70
CA LEU A 49 5.93 -8.67 4.79
C LEU A 49 5.10 -9.97 4.79
N PRO A 50 5.70 -11.12 5.10
CA PRO A 50 4.94 -12.34 5.30
C PRO A 50 3.95 -12.16 6.46
N TRP A 51 2.80 -12.82 6.38
CA TRP A 51 1.84 -12.83 7.49
C TRP A 51 2.48 -13.45 8.73
N THR A 52 2.34 -12.78 9.88
CA THR A 52 2.92 -13.27 11.14
C THR A 52 2.00 -14.27 11.81
N VAL A 53 2.56 -15.36 12.35
CA VAL A 53 1.83 -16.31 13.20
C VAL A 53 2.08 -15.90 14.65
N ARG A 54 1.01 -15.64 15.41
CA ARG A 54 1.11 -15.33 16.84
C ARG A 54 1.06 -16.63 17.64
N ASP A 55 2.21 -17.05 18.16
CA ASP A 55 2.31 -18.19 19.07
C ASP A 55 2.13 -17.70 20.52
N ASN A 56 0.98 -18.02 21.14
CA ASN A 56 0.76 -17.81 22.56
C ASN A 56 0.87 -19.18 23.25
N LYS A 57 2.04 -19.47 23.82
CA LYS A 57 2.22 -20.67 24.63
C LYS A 57 1.49 -20.50 25.95
N ILE A 58 0.60 -21.44 26.25
CA ILE A 58 -0.09 -21.55 27.53
C ILE A 58 0.56 -22.73 28.25
N ASP A 59 1.17 -22.48 29.42
CA ASP A 59 1.64 -23.55 30.28
C ASP A 59 0.42 -24.20 30.95
N PHE A 60 0.28 -25.51 30.78
CA PHE A 60 -0.72 -26.34 31.45
C PHE A 60 -0.11 -27.05 32.65
#